data_AF-A0A382EDI7-F1
#
_entry.id   AF-A0A382EDI7-F1
#
_cell.length_a   1.000
_cell.length_b   1.000
_cell.length_c   1.000
_cell.angle_alpha   90.00
_cell.angle_beta   90.00
_cell.angle_gamma   90.00
#
_symmetry.space_group_name_H-M   'P 1'
#
loop_
_entity.id
_entity.type
_entity.pdbx_description
1 polymer ?
#
loop_
_entity_poly.entity_id
_entity_poly.type
_entity_poly.pdbx_seq_one_letter_code
_entity_poly.pdbx_strand_id
1 'polypeptide(L)'
;NFPTAAGLASSASGVASLVTALDHALEIKLSSQQMVKNAILGSGSAARSLFPGFVLLDVTESNVTCETILEAEEWPLDVIVCITSTNEKKISSRRGMEISRKTSPMYSDWVSNHQEDMEFALQAIRAKNFHQLGKISEQNCLKMHNVMKTSQPSINYWNQATHACVDNVKDMQRKGMPIFFTIDAGPQVKIVCEPDVSKDVLLIMEKVPGVQAIIGSSLGKGARIVHEQ
;
A
#
# COMPACT_ATOMS: atom_id res chain seq x y z
N ASN A 1 6.55 11.97 -9.74
CA ASN A 1 5.18 12.10 -10.28
C ASN A 1 4.71 10.77 -10.82
N PHE A 2 3.41 10.46 -10.71
CA PHE A 2 2.82 9.22 -11.24
C PHE A 2 1.67 9.55 -12.22
N PRO A 3 1.39 8.69 -13.21
CA PRO A 3 0.30 8.92 -14.16
C PRO A 3 -1.06 9.03 -13.45
N THR A 4 -1.87 10.01 -13.85
CA THR A 4 -3.26 10.16 -13.41
C THR A 4 -4.03 8.86 -13.70
N ALA A 5 -4.89 8.44 -12.77
CA ALA A 5 -5.67 7.18 -12.84
C ALA A 5 -4.91 5.85 -12.68
N ALA A 6 -3.59 5.83 -12.41
CA ALA A 6 -2.84 4.59 -12.19
C ALA A 6 -3.26 3.78 -10.94
N GLY A 7 -4.13 4.31 -10.08
CA GLY A 7 -4.62 3.60 -8.89
C GLY A 7 -3.59 3.48 -7.75
N LEU A 8 -2.60 4.39 -7.71
CA LEU A 8 -1.51 4.45 -6.74
C LEU A 8 -1.80 5.33 -5.51
N ALA A 9 -3.00 5.19 -4.93
CA ALA A 9 -3.41 5.93 -3.72
C ALA A 9 -3.21 7.46 -3.80
N SER A 10 -3.51 8.08 -4.95
CA SER A 10 -3.29 9.52 -5.19
C SER A 10 -3.96 10.45 -4.17
N SER A 11 -5.07 10.03 -3.55
CA SER A 11 -5.73 10.81 -2.50
C SER A 11 -4.91 10.91 -1.22
N ALA A 12 -4.18 9.85 -0.84
CA ALA A 12 -3.41 9.82 0.39
C ALA A 12 -2.24 10.80 0.33
N SER A 13 -1.41 10.68 -0.72
CA SER A 13 -0.28 11.58 -0.96
C SER A 13 -0.75 13.02 -1.21
N GLY A 14 -1.85 13.20 -1.95
CA GLY A 14 -2.43 14.51 -2.22
C GLY A 14 -2.84 15.24 -0.94
N VAL A 15 -3.59 14.57 -0.05
CA VAL A 15 -4.02 15.16 1.22
C VAL A 15 -2.84 15.40 2.16
N ALA A 16 -1.88 14.47 2.27
CA ALA A 16 -0.68 14.67 3.07
C ALA A 16 0.14 15.87 2.58
N SER A 17 0.30 16.02 1.26
CA SER A 17 0.97 17.18 0.66
C SER A 17 0.22 18.48 0.93
N LEU A 18 -1.12 18.48 0.86
CA LEU A 18 -1.94 19.65 1.12
C LEU A 18 -1.83 20.10 2.58
N VAL A 19 -1.94 19.17 3.53
CA VAL A 19 -1.79 19.48 4.97
C VAL A 19 -0.41 20.07 5.24
N THR A 20 0.65 19.47 4.68
CA THR A 20 2.03 19.94 4.85
C THR A 20 2.24 21.32 4.23
N ALA A 21 1.72 21.55 3.03
CA ALA A 21 1.85 22.82 2.33
C ALA A 21 1.07 23.94 3.02
N LEU A 22 -0.17 23.69 3.48
CA LEU A 22 -0.98 24.69 4.16
C LEU A 22 -0.43 25.05 5.54
N ASP A 23 0.06 24.06 6.31
CA ASP A 23 0.70 24.33 7.60
C ASP A 23 1.90 25.28 7.43
N HIS A 24 2.72 25.03 6.41
CA HIS A 24 3.87 25.87 6.08
C HIS A 24 3.47 27.25 5.55
N ALA A 25 2.58 27.32 4.55
CA ALA A 25 2.20 28.56 3.87
C ALA A 25 1.44 29.54 4.78
N LEU A 26 0.70 29.02 5.76
CA LEU A 26 -0.07 29.80 6.72
C LEU A 26 0.63 29.96 8.08
N GLU A 27 1.85 29.43 8.21
CA GLU A 27 2.66 29.46 9.44
C GLU A 27 1.91 28.97 10.70
N ILE A 28 1.02 27.98 10.55
CA ILE A 28 0.15 27.49 11.64
C ILE A 28 0.97 26.76 12.72
N LYS A 29 2.03 26.04 12.31
CA LYS A 29 2.94 25.26 13.18
C LYS A 29 2.19 24.14 13.92
N LEU A 30 1.45 23.34 13.17
CA LEU A 30 0.78 22.16 13.68
C LEU A 30 1.80 21.17 14.24
N SER A 31 1.50 20.59 15.41
CA SER A 31 2.19 19.40 15.88
C SER A 31 1.92 18.21 14.94
N SER A 32 2.81 17.21 14.93
CA SER A 32 2.65 15.99 14.13
C SER A 32 1.28 15.32 14.37
N GLN A 33 0.83 15.31 15.63
CA GLN A 33 -0.48 14.75 15.99
C GLN A 33 -1.65 15.54 15.41
N GLN A 34 -1.55 16.88 15.31
CA GLN A 34 -2.56 17.69 14.64
C GLN A 34 -2.52 17.47 13.12
N MET A 35 -1.34 17.32 12.51
CA MET A 35 -1.22 16.98 11.09
C MET A 35 -1.87 15.63 10.77
N VAL A 36 -1.64 14.61 11.61
CA VAL A 36 -2.29 13.29 11.49
C VAL A 36 -3.80 13.39 11.51
N LYS A 37 -4.35 14.10 12.51
CA LYS A 37 -5.79 14.31 12.63
C LYS A 37 -6.37 15.02 11.40
N ASN A 38 -5.71 16.06 10.91
CA ASN A 38 -6.16 16.80 9.72
C ASN A 38 -6.07 15.96 8.44
N ALA A 39 -5.01 15.16 8.26
CA ALA A 39 -4.82 14.32 7.08
C ALA A 39 -5.92 13.26 6.95
N ILE A 40 -6.33 12.65 8.07
CA ILE A 40 -7.35 11.58 8.08
C ILE A 40 -8.73 12.09 7.66
N LEU A 41 -9.06 13.36 7.97
CA LEU A 41 -10.31 13.97 7.53
C LEU A 41 -10.45 14.02 6.01
N GLY A 42 -9.35 14.24 5.28
CA GLY A 42 -9.34 14.23 3.82
C GLY A 42 -9.29 12.81 3.25
N SER A 43 -8.43 11.95 3.81
CA SER A 43 -8.32 10.56 3.41
C SER A 43 -7.73 9.72 4.54
N GLY A 44 -8.41 8.64 4.94
CA GLY A 44 -7.98 7.83 6.10
C GLY A 44 -6.55 7.32 6.03
N SER A 45 -6.02 7.02 4.84
CA SER A 45 -4.64 6.58 4.67
C SER A 45 -3.61 7.71 4.55
N ALA A 46 -4.02 8.98 4.47
CA ALA A 46 -3.12 10.11 4.23
C ALA A 46 -2.12 10.34 5.36
N ALA A 47 -2.50 10.08 6.62
CA ALA A 47 -1.59 10.24 7.75
C ALA A 47 -0.30 9.42 7.57
N ARG A 48 -0.38 8.22 6.97
CA ARG A 48 0.80 7.39 6.72
C ARG A 48 1.79 8.01 5.73
N SER A 49 1.34 8.90 4.86
CA SER A 49 2.20 9.60 3.89
C SER A 49 2.89 10.84 4.48
N LEU A 50 2.58 11.22 5.72
CA LEU A 50 3.31 12.28 6.43
C LEU A 50 4.69 11.81 6.89
N PHE A 51 4.86 10.51 7.12
CA PHE A 51 6.05 9.91 7.74
C PHE A 51 6.84 9.07 6.72
N PRO A 52 8.17 8.96 6.90
CA PRO A 52 9.05 8.14 6.05
C PRO A 52 8.99 6.64 6.37
N GLY A 53 9.56 5.83 5.48
CA GLY A 53 9.88 4.42 5.76
C GLY A 53 8.65 3.53 6.02
N PHE A 54 8.73 2.73 7.07
CA PHE A 54 7.64 1.86 7.53
C PHE A 54 6.78 2.62 8.52
N VAL A 55 5.50 2.80 8.24
CA VAL A 55 4.63 3.67 9.03
C VAL A 55 3.45 2.90 9.60
N LEU A 56 3.27 2.99 10.92
CA LEU A 56 2.08 2.50 11.61
C LEU A 56 1.04 3.61 11.66
N LEU A 57 -0.20 3.29 11.32
CA LEU A 57 -1.38 4.10 11.64
C LEU A 57 -2.25 3.26 12.55
N ASP A 58 -2.37 3.67 13.80
CA ASP A 58 -3.23 3.04 14.80
C ASP A 58 -4.45 3.91 15.06
N VAL A 59 -5.63 3.30 14.94
CA VAL A 59 -6.93 3.97 15.03
C VAL A 59 -7.78 3.22 16.05
N THR A 60 -8.00 3.84 17.20
CA THR A 60 -8.93 3.38 18.23
C THR A 60 -10.14 4.29 18.31
N GLU A 61 -11.16 3.90 19.10
CA GLU A 61 -12.35 4.73 19.28
C GLU A 61 -12.05 6.12 19.86
N SER A 62 -11.00 6.23 20.68
CA SER A 62 -10.65 7.45 21.42
C SER A 62 -9.43 8.17 20.89
N ASN A 63 -8.62 7.53 20.04
CA ASN A 63 -7.35 8.10 19.61
C ASN A 63 -6.94 7.64 18.21
N VAL A 64 -6.15 8.47 17.54
CA VAL A 64 -5.50 8.11 16.28
C VAL A 64 -4.05 8.51 16.36
N THR A 65 -3.13 7.58 16.15
CA THR A 65 -1.69 7.84 16.16
C THR A 65 -1.08 7.36 14.87
N CYS A 66 -0.02 8.04 14.43
CA CYS A 66 0.72 7.62 13.25
C CYS A 66 2.20 7.93 13.47
N GLU A 67 3.05 6.94 13.25
CA GLU A 67 4.48 7.03 13.56
C GLU A 67 5.31 6.16 12.62
N THR A 68 6.56 6.57 12.41
CA THR A 68 7.58 5.73 11.76
C THR A 68 7.95 4.59 12.70
N ILE A 69 7.77 3.36 12.24
CA ILE A 69 8.27 2.14 12.89
C ILE A 69 9.78 2.00 12.64
N LEU A 70 10.18 2.27 11.40
CA LEU A 70 11.55 2.10 10.92
C LEU A 70 11.80 3.05 9.73
N GLU A 71 12.92 3.75 9.75
CA GLU A 71 13.33 4.64 8.67
C GLU A 71 13.72 3.85 7.41
N ALA A 72 13.66 4.50 6.24
CA ALA A 72 13.95 3.84 4.96
C ALA A 72 15.39 3.30 4.89
N GLU A 73 16.34 4.01 5.50
CA GLU A 73 17.76 3.67 5.52
C GLU A 73 18.08 2.49 6.45
N GLU A 74 17.25 2.25 7.46
CA GLU A 74 17.48 1.16 8.41
C GLU A 74 17.17 -0.21 7.81
N TRP A 75 16.21 -0.29 6.89
CA TRP A 75 15.91 -1.51 6.14
C TRP A 75 15.46 -1.18 4.73
N PRO A 76 16.41 -1.00 3.80
CA PRO A 76 16.10 -0.57 2.44
C PRO A 76 15.38 -1.68 1.69
N LEU A 77 14.21 -1.36 1.15
CA LEU A 77 13.44 -2.22 0.24
C LEU A 77 13.09 -1.43 -1.03
N ASP A 78 12.96 -2.18 -2.12
CA ASP A 78 12.48 -1.66 -3.39
C ASP A 78 11.04 -2.12 -3.65
N VAL A 79 10.28 -1.24 -4.31
CA VAL A 79 8.89 -1.44 -4.72
C VAL A 79 8.79 -1.29 -6.22
N ILE A 80 8.37 -2.37 -6.88
CA ILE A 80 8.14 -2.43 -8.31
C ILE A 80 6.63 -2.51 -8.54
N VAL A 81 6.09 -1.48 -9.19
CA VAL A 81 4.67 -1.37 -9.49
C VAL A 81 4.43 -1.77 -10.94
N CYS A 82 3.72 -2.87 -11.14
CA CYS A 82 3.26 -3.31 -12.45
C CYS A 82 1.88 -2.71 -12.74
N ILE A 83 1.83 -1.81 -13.73
CA ILE A 83 0.59 -1.20 -14.23
C ILE A 83 -0.03 -2.14 -15.26
N THR A 84 -1.15 -2.77 -14.91
CA THR A 84 -1.86 -3.79 -15.70
C THR A 84 -3.14 -3.27 -16.36
N SER A 85 -3.51 -2.01 -16.07
CA SER A 85 -4.63 -1.29 -16.69
C SER A 85 -4.56 0.20 -16.35
N THR A 86 -4.83 1.08 -17.31
CA THR A 86 -5.04 2.53 -17.09
C THR A 86 -6.52 2.92 -17.08
N ASN A 87 -7.43 1.98 -17.29
CA ASN A 87 -8.87 2.23 -17.29
C ASN A 87 -9.35 2.68 -15.91
N GLU A 88 -10.35 3.57 -15.91
CA GLU A 88 -10.98 4.04 -14.68
C GLU A 88 -11.59 2.88 -13.88
N LYS A 89 -11.45 2.94 -12.56
CA LYS A 89 -12.01 1.94 -11.65
C LYS A 89 -13.53 2.01 -11.69
N LYS A 90 -14.18 0.88 -12.03
CA LYS A 90 -15.65 0.76 -12.02
C LYS A 90 -16.27 1.03 -10.63
N ILE A 91 -15.56 0.66 -9.57
CA ILE A 91 -15.98 0.85 -8.18
C ILE A 91 -14.84 1.56 -7.45
N SER A 92 -15.15 2.68 -6.80
CA SER A 92 -14.17 3.42 -5.99
C SER A 92 -13.87 2.67 -4.69
N SER A 93 -12.69 2.91 -4.11
CA SER A 93 -12.31 2.30 -2.83
C SER A 93 -13.32 2.57 -1.72
N ARG A 94 -13.85 3.81 -1.63
CA ARG A 94 -14.86 4.20 -0.64
C ARG A 94 -16.17 3.44 -0.81
N ARG A 95 -16.64 3.29 -2.06
CA ARG A 95 -17.86 2.51 -2.33
C ARG A 95 -17.62 1.03 -2.07
N GLY A 96 -16.47 0.51 -2.49
CA GLY A 96 -16.11 -0.88 -2.33
C GLY A 96 -16.00 -1.30 -0.86
N MET A 97 -15.33 -0.51 -0.01
CA MET A 97 -15.21 -0.80 1.41
C MET A 97 -16.59 -0.82 2.10
N GLU A 98 -17.50 0.10 1.74
CA GLU A 98 -18.84 0.13 2.34
C GLU A 98 -19.73 -1.04 1.88
N ILE A 99 -19.60 -1.45 0.62
CA ILE A 99 -20.26 -2.67 0.13
C ILE A 99 -19.74 -3.87 0.93
N SER A 100 -18.41 -4.05 0.99
CA SER A 100 -17.79 -5.16 1.70
C SER A 100 -18.17 -5.21 3.18
N ARG A 101 -18.13 -4.07 3.88
CA ARG A 101 -18.53 -3.96 5.29
C ARG A 101 -19.97 -4.39 5.54
N LYS A 102 -20.87 -4.08 4.60
CA LYS A 102 -22.31 -4.34 4.77
C LYS A 102 -22.73 -5.73 4.32
N THR A 103 -22.02 -6.34 3.37
CA THR A 103 -22.56 -7.50 2.64
C THR A 103 -21.61 -8.69 2.49
N SER A 104 -20.30 -8.55 2.77
CA SER A 104 -19.42 -9.73 2.75
C SER A 104 -19.64 -10.57 4.01
N PRO A 105 -19.90 -11.88 3.88
CA PRO A 105 -20.02 -12.78 5.03
C PRO A 105 -18.68 -13.00 5.74
N MET A 106 -17.55 -12.62 5.14
CA MET A 106 -16.21 -12.78 5.72
C MET A 106 -15.73 -11.51 6.46
N TYR A 107 -16.48 -10.41 6.42
CA TYR A 107 -15.99 -9.13 6.88
C TYR A 107 -15.70 -9.11 8.39
N SER A 108 -16.59 -9.68 9.21
CA SER A 108 -16.41 -9.74 10.67
C SER A 108 -15.12 -10.45 11.05
N ASP A 109 -14.90 -11.63 10.47
CA ASP A 109 -13.75 -12.48 10.77
C ASP A 109 -12.45 -11.85 10.25
N TRP A 110 -12.52 -11.16 9.12
CA TRP A 110 -11.38 -10.41 8.60
C TRP A 110 -10.96 -9.28 9.54
N VAL A 111 -11.92 -8.53 10.09
CA VAL A 111 -11.65 -7.46 11.06
C VAL A 111 -11.16 -8.02 12.39
N SER A 112 -11.75 -9.10 12.91
CA SER A 112 -11.35 -9.67 14.20
C SER A 112 -9.91 -10.21 14.19
N ASN A 113 -9.43 -10.69 13.05
CA ASN A 113 -8.07 -11.21 12.88
C ASN A 113 -7.04 -10.10 12.60
N HIS A 114 -7.45 -8.83 12.46
CA HIS A 114 -6.56 -7.75 12.08
C HIS A 114 -5.46 -7.50 13.12
N GLN A 115 -5.79 -7.56 14.41
CA GLN A 115 -4.82 -7.29 15.47
C GLN A 115 -3.66 -8.30 15.46
N GLU A 116 -3.97 -9.60 15.31
CA GLU A 116 -2.96 -10.65 15.22
C GLU A 116 -2.08 -10.47 13.97
N ASP A 117 -2.68 -10.19 12.80
CA ASP A 117 -1.93 -9.90 11.56
C ASP A 117 -0.97 -8.72 11.75
N MET A 118 -1.41 -7.66 12.45
CA MET A 118 -0.61 -6.48 12.74
C MET A 118 0.54 -6.77 13.70
N GLU A 119 0.31 -7.55 14.76
CA GLU A 119 1.36 -7.95 15.70
C GLU A 119 2.46 -8.75 14.99
N PHE A 120 2.10 -9.69 14.12
CA PHE A 120 3.08 -10.43 13.32
C PHE A 120 3.86 -9.54 12.34
N ALA A 121 3.19 -8.60 11.68
CA ALA A 121 3.86 -7.65 10.78
C ALA A 121 4.85 -6.74 11.54
N LEU A 122 4.45 -6.22 12.70
CA LEU A 122 5.31 -5.37 13.53
C LEU A 122 6.53 -6.15 14.06
N GLN A 123 6.35 -7.40 14.48
CA GLN A 123 7.46 -8.27 14.86
C GLN A 123 8.42 -8.50 13.69
N ALA A 124 7.89 -8.81 12.50
CA ALA A 124 8.70 -9.00 11.30
C ALA A 124 9.49 -7.75 10.93
N ILE A 125 8.89 -6.57 11.03
CA ILE A 125 9.56 -5.28 10.75
C ILE A 125 10.69 -5.02 11.74
N ARG A 126 10.43 -5.16 13.04
CA ARG A 126 11.45 -4.95 14.09
C ARG A 126 12.61 -5.93 13.97
N ALA A 127 12.34 -7.16 13.53
CA ALA A 127 13.35 -8.20 13.32
C ALA A 127 14.01 -8.13 11.93
N LYS A 128 13.58 -7.23 11.04
CA LYS A 128 13.97 -7.18 9.63
C LYS A 128 13.83 -8.55 8.93
N ASN A 129 12.79 -9.30 9.30
CA ASN A 129 12.51 -10.62 8.78
C ASN A 129 11.67 -10.52 7.49
N PHE A 130 12.36 -10.44 6.36
CA PHE A 130 11.74 -10.26 5.04
C PHE A 130 10.72 -11.36 4.73
N HIS A 131 11.07 -12.62 5.01
CA HIS A 131 10.20 -13.76 4.71
C HIS A 131 8.89 -13.70 5.51
N GLN A 132 8.97 -13.39 6.81
CA GLN A 132 7.80 -13.27 7.66
C GLN A 132 6.92 -12.09 7.25
N LEU A 133 7.52 -10.93 6.93
CA LEU A 133 6.80 -9.76 6.44
C LEU A 133 6.09 -10.05 5.12
N GLY A 134 6.76 -10.73 4.19
CA GLY A 134 6.19 -11.10 2.91
C GLY A 134 5.00 -12.05 3.04
N LYS A 135 5.14 -13.09 3.88
CA LYS A 135 4.06 -14.04 4.14
C LYS A 135 2.80 -13.35 4.68
N ILE A 136 2.95 -12.50 5.71
CA ILE A 136 1.78 -11.83 6.31
C ILE A 136 1.18 -10.78 5.37
N SER A 137 2.00 -10.08 4.59
CA SER A 137 1.54 -9.08 3.61
C SER A 137 0.70 -9.70 2.50
N GLU A 138 1.15 -10.81 1.92
CA GLU A 138 0.39 -11.54 0.88
C GLU A 138 -0.89 -12.14 1.43
N GLN A 139 -0.84 -12.74 2.62
CA GLN A 139 -2.02 -13.27 3.29
C GLN A 139 -3.05 -12.16 3.53
N ASN A 140 -2.64 -11.02 4.06
CA ASN A 140 -3.53 -9.88 4.31
C ASN A 140 -4.12 -9.32 3.01
N CYS A 141 -3.31 -9.18 1.97
CA CYS A 141 -3.75 -8.80 0.62
C CYS A 141 -4.84 -9.77 0.10
N LEU A 142 -4.60 -11.08 0.17
CA LEU A 142 -5.56 -12.09 -0.29
C LEU A 142 -6.85 -12.09 0.54
N LYS A 143 -6.76 -11.95 1.87
CA LYS A 143 -7.94 -11.81 2.76
C LYS A 143 -8.81 -10.62 2.33
N MET A 144 -8.20 -9.45 2.11
CA MET A 144 -8.90 -8.25 1.65
C MET A 144 -9.63 -8.49 0.32
N HIS A 145 -8.98 -9.09 -0.68
CA HIS A 145 -9.62 -9.37 -1.97
C HIS A 145 -10.70 -10.46 -1.87
N ASN A 146 -10.59 -11.42 -0.96
CA ASN A 146 -11.64 -12.41 -0.72
C ASN A 146 -12.89 -11.78 -0.09
N VAL A 147 -12.73 -10.85 0.85
CA VAL A 147 -13.83 -10.04 1.40
C VAL A 147 -14.55 -9.29 0.26
N MET A 148 -13.80 -8.65 -0.63
CA MET A 148 -14.37 -7.96 -1.80
C MET A 148 -15.14 -8.91 -2.74
N LYS A 149 -14.57 -10.08 -3.05
CA LYS A 149 -15.20 -11.07 -3.94
C LYS A 149 -16.48 -11.68 -3.36
N THR A 150 -16.53 -11.86 -2.05
CA THR A 150 -17.70 -12.41 -1.34
C THR A 150 -18.75 -11.36 -0.99
N SER A 151 -18.51 -10.09 -1.30
CA SER A 151 -19.48 -9.01 -1.12
C SER A 151 -20.66 -9.14 -2.10
N GLN A 152 -21.76 -8.44 -1.81
CA GLN A 152 -22.94 -8.32 -2.68
C GLN A 152 -23.25 -6.83 -2.97
N PRO A 153 -23.14 -6.37 -4.23
CA PRO A 153 -22.61 -7.10 -5.40
C PRO A 153 -21.13 -7.47 -5.23
N SER A 154 -20.70 -8.54 -5.90
CA SER A 154 -19.30 -8.99 -5.88
C SER A 154 -18.38 -7.94 -6.50
N ILE A 155 -17.22 -7.73 -5.86
CA ILE A 155 -16.19 -6.80 -6.31
C ILE A 155 -14.94 -7.61 -6.65
N ASN A 156 -14.50 -7.51 -7.91
CA ASN A 156 -13.23 -8.07 -8.34
C ASN A 156 -12.40 -7.00 -9.05
N TYR A 157 -11.26 -6.64 -8.46
CA TYR A 157 -10.32 -5.70 -9.05
C TYR A 157 -9.26 -6.38 -9.94
N TRP A 158 -9.08 -7.70 -9.82
CA TRP A 158 -8.01 -8.40 -10.51
C TRP A 158 -8.42 -8.69 -11.95
N ASN A 159 -7.51 -8.41 -12.89
CA ASN A 159 -7.64 -8.78 -14.28
C ASN A 159 -6.67 -9.94 -14.62
N GLN A 160 -6.67 -10.39 -15.88
CA GLN A 160 -5.80 -11.47 -16.32
C GLN A 160 -4.30 -11.16 -16.10
N ALA A 161 -3.89 -9.91 -16.34
CA ALA A 161 -2.51 -9.48 -16.13
C ALA A 161 -2.14 -9.42 -14.64
N THR A 162 -3.07 -9.05 -13.75
CA THR A 162 -2.90 -9.15 -12.29
C THR A 162 -2.57 -10.60 -11.89
N HIS A 163 -3.34 -11.56 -12.38
CA HIS A 163 -3.09 -12.98 -12.12
C HIS A 163 -1.74 -13.44 -12.66
N ALA A 164 -1.41 -13.10 -13.91
CA ALA A 164 -0.13 -13.44 -14.52
C ALA A 164 1.07 -12.85 -13.75
N CYS A 165 0.93 -11.64 -13.19
CA CYS A 165 1.95 -11.05 -12.34
C CYS A 165 2.13 -11.83 -11.03
N VAL A 166 1.03 -12.19 -10.36
CA VAL A 166 1.08 -12.98 -9.12
C VAL A 166 1.72 -14.35 -9.35
N ASP A 167 1.43 -14.99 -10.49
CA ASP A 167 2.03 -16.28 -10.83
C ASP A 167 3.56 -16.14 -11.04
N ASN A 168 4.01 -15.09 -11.74
CA ASN A 168 5.44 -14.81 -11.88
C ASN A 168 6.14 -14.51 -10.54
N VAL A 169 5.48 -13.77 -9.64
CA VAL A 169 6.00 -13.54 -8.27
C VAL A 169 6.17 -14.86 -7.53
N LYS A 170 5.16 -15.73 -7.56
CA LYS A 170 5.25 -17.06 -6.95
C LYS A 170 6.35 -17.91 -7.56
N ASP A 171 6.57 -17.81 -8.86
CA ASP A 171 7.63 -18.55 -9.56
C ASP A 171 9.02 -18.09 -9.12
N MET A 172 9.22 -16.78 -8.98
CA MET A 172 10.46 -16.18 -8.45
C MET A 172 10.68 -16.55 -6.98
N GLN A 173 9.62 -16.54 -6.16
CA GLN A 173 9.69 -17.00 -4.77
C GLN A 173 10.09 -18.47 -4.66
N ARG A 174 9.56 -19.35 -5.51
CA ARG A 174 9.96 -20.77 -5.55
C ARG A 174 11.43 -20.98 -5.94
N LYS A 175 12.02 -20.00 -6.64
CA LYS A 175 13.45 -19.95 -6.95
C LYS A 175 14.29 -19.30 -5.85
N GLY A 176 13.67 -18.91 -4.73
CA GLY A 176 14.35 -18.33 -3.57
C GLY A 176 14.54 -16.82 -3.64
N MET A 177 13.90 -16.12 -4.58
CA MET A 177 14.04 -14.66 -4.68
C MET A 177 13.31 -13.97 -3.51
N PRO A 178 13.94 -13.02 -2.79
CA PRO A 178 13.35 -12.31 -1.66
C PRO A 178 12.37 -11.24 -2.14
N ILE A 179 11.17 -11.70 -2.52
CA ILE A 179 10.08 -10.85 -3.00
C ILE A 179 8.75 -11.25 -2.36
N PHE A 180 7.81 -10.30 -2.31
CA PHE A 180 6.40 -10.56 -2.06
C PHE A 180 5.51 -9.56 -2.78
N PHE A 181 4.23 -9.87 -2.96
CA PHE A 181 3.30 -8.95 -3.61
C PHE A 181 2.24 -8.38 -2.65
N THR A 182 1.71 -7.22 -3.04
CA THR A 182 0.46 -6.68 -2.50
C THR A 182 -0.31 -5.93 -3.58
N ILE A 183 -1.63 -5.90 -3.45
CA ILE A 183 -2.55 -5.35 -4.45
C ILE A 183 -3.65 -4.59 -3.70
N ASP A 184 -3.78 -3.29 -3.95
CA ASP A 184 -4.85 -2.46 -3.38
C ASP A 184 -6.21 -2.69 -4.05
N ALA A 185 -7.15 -1.77 -3.85
CA ALA A 185 -8.42 -1.69 -4.59
C ALA A 185 -8.22 -1.30 -6.06
N GLY A 186 -7.58 -2.15 -6.87
CA GLY A 186 -7.29 -1.98 -8.29
C GLY A 186 -6.46 -3.14 -8.84
N PRO A 187 -6.17 -3.18 -10.16
CA PRO A 187 -5.51 -4.31 -10.78
C PRO A 187 -3.96 -4.26 -10.71
N GLN A 188 -3.38 -3.16 -10.23
CA GLN A 188 -1.93 -2.99 -10.21
C GLN A 188 -1.28 -3.83 -9.12
N VAL A 189 -0.21 -4.54 -9.49
CA VAL A 189 0.58 -5.36 -8.56
C VAL A 189 1.77 -4.56 -8.07
N LYS A 190 1.94 -4.49 -6.75
CA LYS A 190 3.14 -3.94 -6.13
C LYS A 190 3.96 -5.12 -5.64
N ILE A 191 5.21 -5.18 -6.08
CA ILE A 191 6.15 -6.20 -5.69
C ILE A 191 7.17 -5.51 -4.81
N VAL A 192 7.26 -5.95 -3.56
CA VAL A 192 8.28 -5.50 -2.63
C VAL A 192 9.43 -6.51 -2.67
N CYS A 193 10.65 -6.02 -2.77
CA CYS A 193 11.84 -6.85 -2.94
C CYS A 193 13.05 -6.25 -2.23
N GLU A 194 14.04 -7.10 -1.93
CA GLU A 194 15.35 -6.59 -1.56
C GLU A 194 16.02 -5.89 -2.76
N PRO A 195 16.81 -4.81 -2.54
CA PRO A 195 17.40 -4.03 -3.63
C PRO A 195 18.25 -4.85 -4.60
N ASP A 196 18.92 -5.90 -4.12
CA ASP A 196 19.82 -6.75 -4.91
C ASP A 196 19.11 -7.48 -6.05
N VAL A 197 17.80 -7.76 -5.92
CA VAL A 197 17.02 -8.48 -6.94
C VAL A 197 16.10 -7.57 -7.76
N SER A 198 16.04 -6.27 -7.43
CA SER A 198 15.13 -5.29 -8.04
C SER A 198 15.25 -5.24 -9.57
N LYS A 199 16.48 -5.26 -10.10
CA LYS A 199 16.73 -5.27 -11.55
C LYS A 199 16.20 -6.53 -12.24
N ASP A 200 16.38 -7.69 -11.62
CA ASP A 200 15.91 -8.95 -12.18
C ASP A 200 14.38 -9.03 -12.17
N VAL A 201 13.75 -8.56 -11.09
CA VAL A 201 12.30 -8.46 -10.99
C VAL A 201 11.76 -7.54 -12.09
N LEU A 202 12.34 -6.36 -12.31
CA LEU A 202 11.96 -5.46 -13.40
C LEU A 202 11.98 -6.17 -14.76
N LEU A 203 13.11 -6.80 -15.10
CA LEU A 203 13.30 -7.49 -16.39
C LEU A 203 12.35 -8.68 -16.60
N ILE A 204 11.98 -9.38 -15.53
CA ILE A 204 11.01 -10.48 -15.59
C ILE A 204 9.60 -9.90 -15.79
N MET A 205 9.24 -8.87 -15.02
CA MET A 205 7.90 -8.28 -15.05
C MET A 205 7.60 -7.54 -16.35
N GLU A 206 8.60 -6.96 -17.01
CA GLU A 206 8.45 -6.33 -18.34
C GLU A 206 7.96 -7.32 -19.41
N LYS A 207 8.23 -8.62 -19.23
CA LYS A 207 7.85 -9.66 -20.18
C LYS A 207 6.48 -10.26 -19.90
N VAL A 208 5.82 -9.86 -18.80
CA VAL A 208 4.53 -10.42 -18.41
C VAL A 208 3.42 -9.84 -19.31
N PRO A 209 2.66 -10.70 -20.03
CA PRO A 209 1.60 -10.21 -20.91
C PRO A 209 0.56 -9.35 -20.19
N GLY A 210 0.26 -8.19 -20.76
CA GLY A 210 -0.73 -7.25 -20.25
C GLY A 210 -0.23 -6.27 -19.19
N VAL A 211 1.06 -6.34 -18.80
CA VAL A 211 1.72 -5.21 -18.12
C VAL A 211 1.95 -4.10 -19.15
N GLN A 212 1.39 -2.92 -18.87
CA GLN A 212 1.41 -1.75 -19.75
C GLN A 212 2.58 -0.80 -19.42
N ALA A 213 2.97 -0.73 -18.15
CA ALA A 213 4.08 0.07 -17.68
C ALA A 213 4.59 -0.46 -16.33
N ILE A 214 5.83 -0.13 -15.98
CA ILE A 214 6.42 -0.46 -14.69
C ILE A 214 7.01 0.79 -14.06
N ILE A 215 6.84 0.93 -12.75
CA ILE A 215 7.45 2.00 -11.94
C ILE A 215 8.28 1.34 -10.85
N GLY A 216 9.60 1.54 -10.86
CA GLY A 216 10.49 1.16 -9.77
C GLY A 216 10.70 2.35 -8.82
N SER A 217 10.72 2.08 -7.51
CA SER A 217 11.02 3.05 -6.46
C SER A 217 11.62 2.34 -5.26
N SER A 218 12.43 3.03 -4.47
CA SER A 218 12.81 2.56 -3.12
C SER A 218 11.85 3.13 -2.07
N LEU A 219 11.96 2.66 -0.83
CA LEU A 219 11.31 3.31 0.31
C LEU A 219 11.72 4.79 0.39
N GLY A 220 10.76 5.63 0.76
CA GLY A 220 10.87 7.08 0.60
C GLY A 220 10.72 7.87 1.89
N LYS A 221 10.95 9.17 1.74
CA LYS A 221 10.72 10.17 2.79
C LYS A 221 9.22 10.49 2.94
N GLY A 222 8.85 11.00 4.12
CA GLY A 222 7.54 11.58 4.35
C GLY A 222 7.29 12.87 3.54
N ALA A 223 6.07 13.40 3.66
CA ALA A 223 5.71 14.69 3.09
C ALA A 223 6.63 15.80 3.63
N ARG A 224 7.09 16.68 2.73
CA ARG A 224 8.05 17.73 3.06
C ARG A 224 7.89 18.94 2.15
N ILE A 225 8.34 20.09 2.64
CA ILE A 225 8.52 21.28 1.80
C ILE A 225 9.73 21.07 0.89
N VAL A 226 9.57 21.45 -0.37
CA VAL A 226 10.64 21.47 -1.36
C VAL A 226 10.83 22.89 -1.83
N HIS A 227 12.08 23.31 -1.96
CA HIS A 227 12.43 24.57 -2.62
C HIS A 227 12.88 24.20 -4.03
N GLU A 228 11.96 24.31 -4.98
CA GLU A 228 12.32 24.21 -6.40
C GLU A 228 13.11 25.46 -6.79
N GLN A 229 14.28 25.27 -7.39
CA GLN A 229 15.08 26.34 -7.99
C GLN A 229 14.60 26.62 -9.41
#